data_AF-A0A4C1Y8N2-F1
#
_entry.id   AF-A0A4C1Y8N2-F1
#
_cell.length_a   1.000
_cell.length_b   1.000
_cell.length_c   1.000
_cell.angle_alpha   90.00
_cell.angle_beta   90.00
_cell.angle_gamma   90.00
#
_symmetry.space_group_name_H-M   'P 1'
#
loop_
_entity.id
_entity.type
_entity.pdbx_description
1 polymer ?
#
loop_
_entity_poly.entity_id
_entity_poly.type
_entity_poly.pdbx_seq_one_letter_code
_entity_poly.pdbx_strand_id
1 'polypeptide(L)'
;MATSQLVDLGGLIASYDGNPLTIYGFIRDVERFMTISGGENPQNLSRVISKITGKAREHLSVHPHDGTWNSVKALLLEKCEDPRTVDMIQTNIQMMRKHSTYADLLERIQRELYLIRGKYIKLNPTINEDQLKNIMKVYENTARMTVYKRSQSI
;
A
#
# COMPACT_ATOMS: atom_id res chain seq x y z
N MET A 1 -27.13 -22.09 23.04
CA MET A 1 -26.99 -21.00 22.06
C MET A 1 -25.62 -20.38 22.24
N ALA A 2 -24.69 -20.59 21.30
CA ALA A 2 -23.41 -19.90 21.31
C ALA A 2 -23.62 -18.50 20.71
N THR A 3 -23.55 -17.47 21.55
CA THR A 3 -23.40 -16.08 21.10
C THR A 3 -22.06 -15.98 20.37
N SER A 4 -22.11 -16.00 19.04
CA SER A 4 -20.99 -15.59 18.20
C SER A 4 -20.65 -14.15 18.57
N GLN A 5 -19.58 -13.98 19.35
CA GLN A 5 -18.93 -12.68 19.46
C GLN A 5 -18.37 -12.37 18.08
N LEU A 6 -19.17 -11.65 17.28
CA LEU A 6 -18.65 -10.86 16.16
C LEU A 6 -17.60 -9.94 16.77
N VAL A 7 -16.33 -10.35 16.69
CA VAL A 7 -15.21 -9.48 16.98
C VAL A 7 -15.42 -8.25 16.11
N ASP A 8 -15.59 -7.08 16.74
CA ASP A 8 -15.67 -5.82 16.02
C ASP A 8 -14.31 -5.54 15.38
N LEU A 9 -14.13 -6.10 14.19
CA LEU A 9 -12.93 -5.89 13.39
C LEU A 9 -12.88 -4.45 12.81
N GLY A 10 -13.89 -3.61 13.09
CA GLY A 10 -14.00 -2.24 12.60
C GLY A 10 -12.88 -1.31 13.10
N GLY A 11 -12.18 -1.66 14.17
CA GLY A 11 -11.00 -0.94 14.67
C GLY A 11 -9.67 -1.29 13.99
N LEU A 12 -9.62 -2.34 13.15
CA LEU A 12 -8.37 -2.81 12.54
C LEU A 12 -7.92 -2.01 11.31
N ILE A 13 -8.84 -1.28 10.68
CA ILE A 13 -8.55 -0.49 9.49
C ILE A 13 -8.73 0.99 9.83
N ALA A 14 -7.63 1.74 9.77
CA ALA A 14 -7.65 3.19 9.84
C ALA A 14 -8.38 3.79 8.63
N SER A 15 -8.99 4.96 8.79
CA SER A 15 -9.57 5.68 7.65
C SER A 15 -8.50 6.20 6.70
N TYR A 16 -8.80 6.25 5.40
CA TYR A 16 -7.90 6.74 4.37
C TYR A 16 -8.57 7.81 3.50
N ASP A 17 -7.97 8.99 3.41
CA ASP A 17 -8.51 10.17 2.73
C ASP A 17 -7.87 10.48 1.37
N GLY A 18 -6.79 9.79 1.02
CA GLY A 18 -5.99 10.05 -0.17
C GLY A 18 -4.55 10.50 0.11
N ASN A 19 -4.12 10.62 1.37
CA ASN A 19 -2.75 11.03 1.70
C ASN A 19 -1.69 9.98 1.28
N PRO A 20 -0.75 10.32 0.37
CA PRO A 20 0.28 9.38 -0.08
C PRO A 20 1.16 8.79 1.03
N LEU A 21 1.33 9.49 2.15
CA LEU A 21 2.18 9.02 3.25
C LEU A 21 1.54 7.89 4.06
N THR A 22 0.20 7.76 4.02
CA THR A 22 -0.56 6.77 4.81
C THR A 22 -1.11 5.63 3.96
N ILE A 23 -1.05 5.72 2.63
CA ILE A 23 -1.61 4.70 1.72
C ILE A 23 -1.05 3.29 1.96
N TYR A 24 0.26 3.18 2.20
CA TYR A 24 0.90 1.88 2.44
C TYR A 24 0.40 1.24 3.74
N GLY A 25 0.29 2.03 4.81
CA GLY A 25 -0.25 1.58 6.09
C GLY A 25 -1.69 1.11 5.94
N PHE A 26 -2.54 1.91 5.30
CA PHE A 26 -3.93 1.56 5.02
C PHE A 26 -4.05 0.22 4.27
N ILE A 27 -3.29 0.04 3.19
CA ILE A 27 -3.37 -1.17 2.37
C ILE A 27 -2.89 -2.40 3.14
N ARG A 28 -1.82 -2.26 3.93
CA ARG A 28 -1.34 -3.33 4.81
C ARG A 28 -2.40 -3.72 5.84
N ASP A 29 -3.07 -2.75 6.44
CA ASP A 29 -4.12 -2.99 7.43
C ASP A 29 -5.33 -3.69 6.79
N VAL A 30 -5.70 -3.33 5.56
CA VAL A 30 -6.73 -4.01 4.78
C VAL A 30 -6.35 -5.46 4.44
N GLU A 31 -5.14 -5.70 3.94
CA GLU A 31 -4.66 -7.06 3.61
C GLU A 31 -4.60 -7.96 4.85
N ARG A 32 -4.21 -7.38 6.00
CA ARG A 32 -4.25 -8.08 7.29
C ARG A 32 -5.68 -8.36 7.71
N PHE A 33 -6.58 -7.39 7.59
CA PHE A 33 -8.00 -7.55 7.89
C PHE A 33 -8.60 -8.68 7.05
N MET A 34 -8.39 -8.68 5.73
CA MET A 34 -8.89 -9.74 4.84
C MET A 34 -8.38 -11.12 5.26
N THR A 35 -7.11 -11.22 5.67
CA THR A 35 -6.53 -12.49 6.14
C THR A 35 -7.25 -13.02 7.39
N ILE A 36 -7.56 -12.16 8.36
CA ILE A 36 -8.18 -12.57 9.63
C ILE A 36 -9.71 -12.70 9.53
N SER A 37 -10.35 -12.03 8.57
CA SER A 37 -11.80 -11.99 8.40
C SER A 37 -12.36 -13.07 7.46
N GLY A 38 -11.55 -14.09 7.14
CA GLY A 38 -11.95 -15.19 6.27
C GLY A 38 -11.85 -14.91 4.77
N GLY A 39 -11.04 -13.93 4.37
CA GLY A 39 -10.75 -13.60 2.98
C GLY A 39 -11.63 -12.50 2.40
N GLU A 40 -11.45 -12.31 1.10
CA GLU A 40 -12.20 -11.35 0.31
C GLU A 40 -13.63 -11.84 0.05
N ASN A 41 -14.62 -11.07 0.50
CA ASN A 41 -16.03 -11.28 0.21
C ASN A 41 -16.75 -9.91 0.19
N PRO A 42 -17.98 -9.83 -0.35
CA PRO A 42 -18.68 -8.56 -0.50
C PRO A 42 -18.86 -7.78 0.82
N GLN A 43 -19.11 -8.47 1.94
CA GLN A 43 -19.29 -7.83 3.25
C GLN A 43 -17.98 -7.21 3.75
N ASN A 44 -16.88 -7.95 3.66
CA ASN A 44 -15.54 -7.48 4.04
C ASN A 44 -15.09 -6.34 3.14
N LEU A 45 -15.33 -6.42 1.83
CA LEU A 45 -15.01 -5.34 0.91
C LEU A 45 -15.84 -4.08 1.20
N SER A 46 -17.14 -4.22 1.49
CA SER A 46 -17.98 -3.10 1.89
C SER A 46 -17.45 -2.39 3.15
N ARG A 47 -16.96 -3.15 4.14
CA ARG A 47 -16.30 -2.61 5.34
C ARG A 47 -15.01 -1.87 5.03
N VAL A 48 -14.21 -2.35 4.07
CA VAL A 48 -13.01 -1.64 3.62
C VAL A 48 -13.39 -0.35 2.92
N ILE A 49 -14.34 -0.40 1.98
CA ILE A 49 -14.78 0.76 1.21
C ILE A 49 -15.35 1.86 2.13
N SER A 50 -16.04 1.50 3.22
CA SER A 50 -16.56 2.49 4.18
C SER A 50 -15.48 3.22 4.98
N LYS A 51 -14.25 2.70 5.03
CA LYS A 51 -13.09 3.36 5.64
C LYS A 51 -12.39 4.34 4.70
N ILE A 52 -12.74 4.32 3.41
CA ILE A 52 -12.18 5.23 2.42
C ILE A 52 -13.03 6.49 2.40
N THR A 53 -12.40 7.63 2.63
CA THR A 53 -13.04 8.94 2.83
C THR A 53 -12.44 10.00 1.91
N GLY A 54 -12.97 11.22 1.94
CA GLY A 54 -12.41 12.38 1.25
C GLY A 54 -12.18 12.18 -0.25
N LYS A 55 -11.06 12.70 -0.77
CA LYS A 55 -10.71 12.67 -2.20
C LYS A 55 -10.54 11.24 -2.74
N ALA A 56 -10.06 10.31 -1.91
CA ALA A 56 -9.97 8.90 -2.28
C ALA A 56 -11.36 8.28 -2.52
N ARG A 57 -12.35 8.62 -1.68
CA ARG A 57 -13.73 8.15 -1.84
C ARG A 57 -14.41 8.74 -3.07
N GLU A 58 -14.23 10.03 -3.29
CA GLU A 58 -14.71 10.72 -4.51
C GLU A 58 -14.15 10.03 -5.76
N HIS A 59 -12.85 9.74 -5.78
CA HIS A 59 -12.22 9.06 -6.91
C HIS A 59 -12.80 7.66 -7.16
N LEU A 60 -12.98 6.84 -6.12
CA LEU A 60 -13.62 5.52 -6.24
C LEU A 60 -15.07 5.59 -6.73
N SER A 61 -15.80 6.67 -6.41
CA SER A 61 -17.21 6.79 -6.79
C SER A 61 -17.43 7.05 -8.28
N VAL A 62 -16.43 7.59 -8.98
CA VAL A 62 -16.52 7.96 -10.40
C VAL A 62 -15.72 7.03 -11.32
N HIS A 63 -14.94 6.10 -10.77
CA HIS A 63 -14.19 5.11 -11.54
C HIS A 63 -14.75 3.71 -11.26
N PRO A 64 -15.09 2.94 -12.31
CA PRO A 64 -15.62 1.59 -12.15
C PRO A 64 -14.55 0.67 -11.52
N HIS A 65 -14.98 -0.13 -10.56
CA HIS A 65 -14.21 -1.23 -9.99
C HIS A 65 -15.06 -2.51 -10.08
N ASP A 66 -14.42 -3.65 -10.34
CA ASP A 66 -15.10 -4.96 -10.51
C ASP A 66 -15.63 -5.57 -9.19
N GLY A 67 -15.53 -4.82 -8.08
CA GLY A 67 -15.95 -5.29 -6.77
C GLY A 67 -14.93 -6.22 -6.13
N THR A 68 -13.65 -6.12 -6.53
CA THR A 68 -12.52 -6.77 -5.86
C THR A 68 -11.66 -5.78 -5.08
N TRP A 69 -10.96 -6.27 -4.06
CA TRP A 69 -9.96 -5.45 -3.36
C TRP A 69 -8.83 -5.02 -4.31
N ASN A 70 -8.42 -5.89 -5.24
CA ASN A 70 -7.36 -5.57 -6.18
C ASN A 70 -7.71 -4.38 -7.09
N SER A 71 -8.94 -4.31 -7.59
CA SER A 71 -9.37 -3.16 -8.41
C SER A 71 -9.48 -1.88 -7.58
N VAL A 72 -10.00 -1.94 -6.35
CA VAL A 72 -10.02 -0.80 -5.41
C VAL A 72 -8.59 -0.32 -5.13
N LYS A 73 -7.67 -1.23 -4.80
CA LYS A 73 -6.26 -0.96 -4.52
C LYS A 73 -5.56 -0.28 -5.70
N ALA A 74 -5.85 -0.71 -6.93
CA ALA A 74 -5.32 -0.10 -8.14
C ALA A 74 -5.78 1.36 -8.29
N LEU A 75 -7.07 1.64 -8.10
CA LEU A 75 -7.61 3.00 -8.16
C LEU A 75 -7.05 3.92 -7.06
N LEU A 76 -6.90 3.41 -5.84
CA LEU A 76 -6.27 4.19 -4.76
C LEU A 76 -4.82 4.56 -5.08
N LEU A 77 -4.09 3.64 -5.71
CA LEU A 77 -2.72 3.85 -6.16
C LEU A 77 -2.61 4.85 -7.32
N GLU A 78 -3.54 4.79 -8.27
CA GLU A 78 -3.61 5.72 -9.40
C GLU A 78 -3.80 7.17 -8.92
N LYS A 79 -4.69 7.38 -7.93
CA LYS A 79 -4.97 8.70 -7.37
C LYS A 79 -3.97 9.17 -6.32
N CYS A 80 -3.07 8.30 -5.87
CA CYS A 80 -2.05 8.61 -4.89
C CYS A 80 -1.01 9.60 -5.47
N GLU A 81 -1.26 10.89 -5.31
CA GLU A 81 -0.44 11.97 -5.86
C GLU A 81 0.74 12.30 -4.94
N ASP A 82 1.77 11.45 -4.93
CA ASP A 82 3.06 11.83 -4.34
C ASP A 82 3.81 12.77 -5.31
N PRO A 83 4.20 13.98 -4.87
CA PRO A 83 4.84 14.97 -5.76
C PRO A 83 6.29 14.60 -6.14
N ARG A 84 6.94 13.68 -5.43
CA ARG A 84 8.33 13.30 -5.69
C ARG A 84 8.42 12.45 -6.97
N THR A 85 9.51 12.55 -7.73
CA THR A 85 9.73 11.66 -8.87
C THR A 85 10.14 10.25 -8.41
N VAL A 86 10.11 9.26 -9.31
CA VAL A 86 10.64 7.91 -9.01
C VAL A 86 12.11 8.01 -8.58
N ASP A 87 12.91 8.82 -9.27
CA ASP A 87 14.32 9.03 -8.94
C ASP A 87 14.50 9.62 -7.52
N MET A 88 13.71 10.64 -7.16
CA MET A 88 13.75 11.22 -5.81
C MET A 88 13.40 10.18 -4.74
N ILE A 89 12.41 9.32 -5.00
CA ILE A 89 12.02 8.26 -4.07
C ILE A 89 13.12 7.20 -3.96
N GLN A 90 13.74 6.82 -5.09
CA GLN A 90 14.87 5.88 -5.11
C GLN A 90 16.08 6.43 -4.37
N THR A 91 16.43 7.70 -4.58
CA THR A 91 17.51 8.38 -3.84
C THR A 91 17.20 8.44 -2.35
N ASN A 92 15.95 8.71 -1.97
CA ASN A 92 15.53 8.63 -0.57
C ASN A 92 15.78 7.24 0.02
N ILE A 93 15.37 6.16 -0.68
CA ILE A 93 15.64 4.78 -0.25
C ILE A 93 17.15 4.57 0.00
N GLN A 94 18.01 4.96 -0.94
CA GLN A 94 19.48 4.80 -0.81
C GLN A 94 20.08 5.58 0.36
N MET A 95 19.52 6.75 0.65
CA MET A 95 19.97 7.62 1.75
C MET A 95 19.38 7.21 3.11
N MET A 96 18.35 6.36 3.16
CA MET A 96 17.73 5.96 4.41
C MET A 96 18.76 5.33 5.35
N ARG A 97 18.72 5.79 6.60
CA ARG A 97 19.50 5.27 7.71
C ARG A 97 18.57 4.57 8.69
N LYS A 98 19.13 3.67 9.49
CA LYS A 98 18.43 3.13 10.65
C LYS A 98 18.20 4.28 11.63
N HIS A 99 16.94 4.68 11.81
CA HIS A 99 16.58 5.72 12.78
C HIS A 99 16.27 5.16 14.16
N SER A 100 15.76 3.92 14.23
CA SER A 100 15.37 3.27 15.48
C SER A 100 15.55 1.75 15.35
N THR A 101 14.55 1.01 14.89
CA THR A 101 14.66 -0.44 14.70
C THR A 101 14.93 -0.82 13.25
N TYR A 102 15.35 -2.08 13.04
CA TYR A 102 15.43 -2.64 11.69
C TYR A 102 14.05 -2.77 11.04
N ALA A 103 13.01 -3.06 11.84
CA ALA A 103 11.63 -3.12 11.38
C ALA A 103 11.15 -1.76 10.84
N ASP A 104 11.47 -0.67 11.54
CA ASP A 104 11.09 0.69 11.11
C ASP A 104 11.78 1.07 9.78
N LEU A 105 13.02 0.63 9.58
CA LEU A 105 13.73 0.82 8.32
C LEU A 105 13.02 0.06 7.18
N LEU A 106 12.66 -1.21 7.43
CA LEU A 106 11.93 -2.01 6.44
C LEU A 106 10.59 -1.39 6.08
N GLU A 107 9.81 -0.96 7.07
CA GLU A 107 8.49 -0.35 6.85
C GLU A 107 8.60 0.93 6.01
N ARG A 108 9.58 1.79 6.30
CA ARG A 108 9.82 3.01 5.51
C ARG A 108 10.20 2.68 4.07
N ILE A 109 11.08 1.70 3.87
CA ILE A 109 11.49 1.27 2.53
C ILE A 109 10.31 0.68 1.77
N GLN A 110 9.49 -0.15 2.40
CA GLN A 110 8.29 -0.73 1.79
C GLN A 110 7.30 0.35 1.37
N ARG A 111 7.10 1.39 2.19
CA ARG A 111 6.28 2.55 1.82
C ARG A 111 6.81 3.24 0.56
N GLU A 112 8.10 3.54 0.49
CA GLU A 112 8.69 4.20 -0.69
C GLU A 112 8.58 3.33 -1.95
N LEU A 113 8.80 2.02 -1.84
CA LEU A 113 8.58 1.08 -2.95
C LEU A 113 7.12 1.08 -3.43
N TYR A 114 6.18 1.21 -2.49
CA TYR A 114 4.74 1.29 -2.81
C TYR A 114 4.39 2.54 -3.63
N LEU A 115 5.04 3.66 -3.32
CA LEU A 115 4.87 4.91 -4.07
C LEU A 115 5.45 4.82 -5.48
N ILE A 116 6.61 4.16 -5.64
CA ILE A 116 7.17 3.85 -6.97
C ILE A 116 6.18 3.00 -7.76
N ARG A 117 5.62 1.94 -7.15
CA ARG A 117 4.62 1.07 -7.78
C ARG A 117 3.40 1.87 -8.27
N GLY A 118 2.85 2.75 -7.43
CA GLY A 118 1.72 3.61 -7.80
C GLY A 118 2.00 4.51 -9.02
N LYS A 119 3.23 5.05 -9.12
CA LYS A 119 3.65 5.85 -10.27
C LYS A 119 3.67 5.07 -11.58
N TYR A 120 4.16 3.83 -11.55
CA TYR A 120 4.15 2.98 -12.75
C TYR A 120 2.75 2.60 -13.21
N ILE A 121 1.86 2.28 -12.27
CA ILE A 121 0.44 2.00 -12.58
C ILE A 121 -0.21 3.23 -13.22
N LYS A 122 0.03 4.42 -12.65
CA LYS A 122 -0.52 5.67 -13.19
C LYS A 122 0.02 6.01 -14.59
N LEU A 123 1.32 5.82 -14.82
CA LEU A 123 1.95 6.13 -16.10
C LEU A 123 1.64 5.10 -17.18
N ASN A 124 1.30 3.87 -16.79
CA ASN A 124 0.99 2.79 -17.70
C ASN A 124 -0.22 1.98 -17.19
N PRO A 125 -1.45 2.46 -17.39
CA PRO A 125 -2.67 1.82 -16.88
C PRO A 125 -2.93 0.40 -17.39
N THR A 126 -2.28 0.00 -18.50
CA THR A 126 -2.39 -1.35 -19.07
C THR A 126 -1.27 -2.28 -18.62
N ILE A 127 -0.39 -1.82 -17.72
CA ILE A 127 0.68 -2.65 -17.17
C ILE A 127 0.08 -3.84 -16.41
N ASN A 128 0.52 -5.04 -16.74
CA ASN A 128 0.12 -6.23 -15.99
C ASN A 128 1.04 -6.48 -14.79
N GLU A 129 0.60 -7.37 -13.89
CA GLU A 129 1.32 -7.64 -12.65
C GLU A 129 2.73 -8.20 -12.87
N ASP A 130 2.95 -9.00 -13.91
CA ASP A 130 4.26 -9.61 -14.19
C ASP A 130 5.26 -8.57 -14.72
N GLN A 131 4.80 -7.67 -15.59
CA GLN A 131 5.58 -6.51 -16.01
C GLN A 131 5.93 -5.62 -14.82
N LEU A 132 4.95 -5.34 -13.96
CA LEU A 132 5.15 -4.53 -12.77
C LEU A 132 6.14 -5.18 -11.80
N LYS A 133 6.05 -6.49 -11.55
CA LYS A 133 7.03 -7.26 -10.75
C LYS A 133 8.44 -7.14 -11.31
N ASN A 134 8.61 -7.27 -12.62
CA ASN A 134 9.93 -7.16 -13.25
C ASN A 134 10.54 -5.77 -13.08
N ILE A 135 9.74 -4.71 -13.23
CA ILE A 135 10.18 -3.33 -12.98
C ILE A 135 10.54 -3.14 -11.49
N MET A 136 9.66 -3.57 -10.59
CA MET A 136 9.84 -3.41 -9.15
C MET A 136 11.08 -4.12 -8.61
N LYS A 137 11.51 -5.22 -9.25
CA LYS A 137 12.73 -5.96 -8.88
C LYS A 137 13.99 -5.09 -8.84
N VAL A 138 14.12 -4.10 -9.71
CA VAL A 138 15.26 -3.17 -9.72
C VAL A 138 15.29 -2.32 -8.44
N TYR A 139 14.13 -1.79 -8.07
CA TYR A 139 13.97 -0.96 -6.87
C TYR A 139 14.09 -1.77 -5.59
N GLU A 140 13.53 -2.98 -5.58
CA GLU A 140 13.66 -3.93 -4.47
C GLU A 140 15.12 -4.35 -4.25
N ASN A 141 15.88 -4.60 -5.31
CA ASN A 141 17.31 -4.90 -5.18
C ASN A 141 18.10 -3.70 -4.62
N THR A 142 17.78 -2.48 -5.06
CA THR A 142 18.38 -1.25 -4.50
C THR A 142 18.06 -1.09 -3.01
N ALA A 143 16.81 -1.35 -2.64
CA ALA A 143 16.36 -1.37 -1.26
C ALA A 143 17.11 -2.42 -0.42
N ARG A 144 17.22 -3.67 -0.90
CA ARG A 144 17.96 -4.75 -0.24
C ARG A 144 19.43 -4.39 0.00
N MET A 145 20.09 -3.81 -0.99
CA MET A 145 21.49 -3.35 -0.86
C MET A 145 21.62 -2.24 0.18
N THR A 146 20.65 -1.33 0.24
CA THR A 146 20.62 -0.27 1.27
C THR A 146 20.50 -0.90 2.65
N VAL A 147 19.53 -1.79 2.85
CA VAL A 147 19.32 -2.49 4.12
C VAL A 147 20.57 -3.24 4.55
N TYR A 148 21.20 -3.98 3.64
CA TYR A 148 22.46 -4.71 3.89
C TYR A 148 23.59 -3.77 4.30
N LYS A 149 23.81 -2.66 3.57
CA LYS A 149 24.84 -1.67 3.95
C LYS A 149 24.62 -1.11 5.35
N ARG A 150 23.36 -0.86 5.73
CA ARG A 150 23.00 -0.32 7.05
C ARG A 150 23.06 -1.36 8.17
N SER A 151 22.90 -2.66 7.89
CA SER A 151 23.05 -3.71 8.89
C SER A 151 24.52 -4.02 9.21
N GLN A 152 25.44 -3.78 8.27
CA GLN A 152 26.88 -3.97 8.44
C GLN A 152 27.59 -2.76 9.07
N SER A 153 26.92 -1.61 9.21
CA SER A 153 27.51 -0.38 9.77
C SER A 153 27.37 -0.28 11.31
N ILE A 154 27.35 -1.43 12.00
CA ILE A 154 27.31 -1.51 13.47
C ILE A 154 28.74 -1.58 14.01
#